data_AF-A0A2S9FWL0-F1
#
_entry.id   AF-A0A2S9FWL0-F1
#
_cell.length_a   1.000
_cell.length_b   1.000
_cell.length_c   1.000
_cell.angle_alpha   90.00
_cell.angle_beta   90.00
_cell.angle_gamma   90.00
#
_symmetry.space_group_name_H-M   'P 1'
#
loop_
_entity.id
_entity.type
_entity.pdbx_description
1 polymer ?
#
loop_
_entity_poly.entity_id
_entity_poly.type
_entity_poly.pdbx_seq_one_letter_code
_entity_poly.pdbx_strand_id
1 'polypeptide(L)' 'MGASQEEIISGLAEIIEEVTGIEPSEVTPEKSFVDDLDIDSLSMVEIAVQTEDKYGVKIPDEDLAGLR' A
#
# COMPACT_ATOMS: atom_id res chain seq x y z
N MET A 1 -2.34 22.00 -2.85
CA MET A 1 -3.30 20.92 -3.12
C MET A 1 -2.58 19.66 -2.68
N GLY A 2 -2.90 19.16 -1.48
CA GLY A 2 -2.33 17.89 -1.02
C GLY A 2 -2.90 16.78 -1.90
N ALA A 3 -2.10 15.76 -2.20
CA ALA A 3 -2.58 14.57 -2.88
C ALA A 3 -3.83 14.07 -2.13
N SER A 4 -4.95 13.95 -2.84
CA SER A 4 -6.16 13.37 -2.27
C SER A 4 -5.91 11.91 -1.94
N GLN A 5 -6.55 11.40 -0.88
CA GLN A 5 -6.41 10.00 -0.46
C GLN A 5 -6.59 9.01 -1.62
N GLU A 6 -7.49 9.31 -2.57
CA GLU A 6 -7.73 8.52 -3.78
C GLU A 6 -6.52 8.42 -4.74
N GLU A 7 -5.70 9.47 -4.87
CA GLU A 7 -4.48 9.42 -5.71
C GLU A 7 -3.39 8.57 -5.06
N ILE A 8 -3.28 8.65 -3.73
CA ILE A 8 -2.34 7.82 -2.98
C ILE A 8 -2.78 6.36 -3.02
N ILE A 9 -4.08 6.09 -2.83
CA ILE A 9 -4.62 4.73 -2.91
C ILE A 9 -4.41 4.16 -4.30
N SER A 10 -4.71 4.90 -5.38
CA SER A 10 -4.47 4.39 -6.75
C SER A 10 -3.01 4.06 -7.00
N GLY A 11 -2.10 4.93 -6.55
CA GLY A 11 -0.67 4.71 -6.70
C GLY A 11 -0.12 3.55 -5.88
N LEU A 12 -0.59 3.43 -4.63
CA LEU A 12 -0.27 2.31 -3.74
C LEU A 12 -0.80 1.00 -4.35
N ALA A 13 -2.02 1.04 -4.88
CA ALA A 13 -2.69 -0.10 -5.49
C ALA A 13 -1.97 -0.60 -6.75
N GLU A 14 -1.42 0.29 -7.58
CA GLU A 14 -0.52 -0.09 -8.69
C GLU A 14 0.75 -0.79 -8.18
N ILE A 15 1.39 -0.24 -7.14
CA ILE A 15 2.62 -0.83 -6.58
C ILE A 15 2.33 -2.21 -5.98
N ILE A 16 1.18 -2.35 -5.32
CA ILE A 16 0.72 -3.63 -4.77
C ILE A 16 0.51 -4.63 -5.89
N GLU A 17 -0.14 -4.25 -6.99
CA GLU A 17 -0.32 -5.15 -8.14
C GLU A 17 1.02 -5.60 -8.72
N GLU A 18 1.99 -4.70 -8.88
CA GLU A 18 3.31 -5.08 -9.38
C GLU A 18 4.11 -6.00 -8.43
N VAL A 19 3.97 -5.81 -7.11
CA VAL A 19 4.73 -6.58 -6.09
C VAL A 19 4.04 -7.91 -5.75
N THR A 20 2.71 -7.92 -5.68
CA THR A 20 1.91 -9.04 -5.14
C THR A 20 1.02 -9.70 -6.19
N GLY A 21 0.72 -9.01 -7.29
CA GLY A 21 -0.24 -9.45 -8.30
C GLY A 21 -1.70 -9.20 -7.94
N ILE A 22 -1.97 -8.47 -6.86
CA ILE A 22 -3.33 -8.18 -6.39
C ILE A 22 -3.90 -6.99 -7.15
N GLU A 23 -5.12 -7.12 -7.65
CA GLU A 23 -5.72 -6.07 -8.46
C GLU A 23 -5.92 -4.77 -7.65
N PRO A 24 -5.70 -3.60 -8.26
CA PRO A 24 -5.87 -2.33 -7.58
C PRO A 24 -7.32 -2.06 -7.16
N SER A 25 -8.29 -2.80 -7.73
CA SER A 25 -9.69 -2.75 -7.32
C SER A 25 -9.97 -3.52 -6.01
N GLU A 26 -9.12 -4.46 -5.61
CA GLU A 26 -9.20 -5.15 -4.31
C GLU A 26 -8.57 -4.32 -3.19
N VAL A 27 -7.64 -3.44 -3.54
CA VAL A 27 -6.97 -2.52 -2.61
C VAL A 27 -7.94 -1.42 -2.21
N THR A 28 -8.63 -1.65 -1.09
CA THR A 28 -9.55 -0.68 -0.50
C THR A 28 -9.06 -0.25 0.88
N PRO A 29 -9.28 1.00 1.29
CA PRO A 29 -8.84 1.50 2.60
C PRO A 29 -9.58 0.83 3.78
N GLU A 30 -10.62 0.05 3.51
CA GLU A 30 -11.40 -0.69 4.50
C GLU A 30 -10.89 -2.14 4.69
N LYS A 31 -10.05 -2.65 3.78
CA LYS A 31 -9.50 -4.00 3.83
C LYS A 31 -8.11 -4.01 4.47
N SER A 32 -7.84 -5.05 5.26
CA SER A 32 -6.49 -5.31 5.77
C SER A 32 -5.64 -5.92 4.66
N PHE A 33 -4.46 -5.35 4.44
CA PHE A 33 -3.54 -5.80 3.41
C PHE A 33 -3.00 -7.20 3.76
N VAL A 34 -2.78 -7.49 5.04
CA VAL A 34 -2.32 -8.82 5.47
C VAL A 34 -3.48 -9.82 5.58
N ASP A 35 -4.55 -9.47 6.34
CA ASP A 35 -5.63 -10.44 6.64
C ASP A 35 -6.60 -10.68 5.47
N ASP A 36 -6.91 -9.66 4.67
CA ASP A 36 -7.91 -9.76 3.59
C ASP A 36 -7.26 -10.00 2.22
N LEU A 37 -6.15 -9.30 1.96
CA LEU A 37 -5.43 -9.39 0.68
C LEU A 37 -4.28 -10.43 0.70
N ASP A 38 -4.05 -11.11 1.83
CA ASP A 38 -2.98 -12.13 2.01
C ASP A 38 -1.59 -11.59 1.60
N ILE A 39 -1.34 -10.30 1.84
CA ILE A 39 -0.05 -9.67 1.51
C ILE A 39 0.98 -10.10 2.53
N ASP A 40 2.05 -10.70 2.02
CA ASP A 40 3.16 -11.13 2.85
C ASP A 40 3.90 -9.91 3.45
N SER A 41 4.42 -10.08 4.66
CA SER A 41 5.12 -9.02 5.40
C SER A 41 6.31 -8.42 4.62
N LEU A 42 6.97 -9.22 3.77
CA LEU A 42 8.05 -8.76 2.90
C LEU A 42 7.54 -7.87 1.78
N SER A 43 6.45 -8.28 1.11
CA SER A 43 5.81 -7.51 0.07
C SER A 43 5.32 -6.16 0.61
N MET A 44 4.76 -6.14 1.82
CA MET A 44 4.35 -4.91 2.51
C MET A 44 5.49 -3.88 2.64
N VAL A 45 6.67 -4.33 3.06
CA VAL A 45 7.85 -3.47 3.20
C VAL A 45 8.28 -2.96 1.83
N GLU A 46 8.26 -3.81 0.80
CA GLU A 46 8.64 -3.43 -0.56
C GLU A 46 7.68 -2.40 -1.16
N ILE A 47 6.37 -2.58 -0.96
CA ILE A 47 5.32 -1.63 -1.35
C ILE A 47 5.53 -0.29 -0.65
N ALA A 48 5.78 -0.32 0.67
CA ALA A 48 5.99 0.88 1.46
C ALA A 48 7.19 1.67 0.94
N VAL A 49 8.35 1.01 0.77
CA VAL A 49 9.58 1.64 0.29
C VAL A 49 9.41 2.21 -1.13
N GLN A 50 8.75 1.49 -2.03
CA GLN A 50 8.46 2.00 -3.38
C GLN A 50 7.51 3.21 -3.36
N THR A 51 6.52 3.19 -2.47
CA THR A 51 5.58 4.30 -2.29
C THR A 51 6.27 5.52 -1.69
N GLU A 52 7.10 5.32 -0.66
CA GLU A 52 7.91 6.35 -0.04
C GLU A 52 8.85 7.02 -1.05
N ASP A 53 9.52 6.24 -1.91
CA ASP A 53 10.40 6.75 -2.95
C ASP A 53 9.62 7.49 -4.06
N LYS A 54 8.52 6.91 -4.56
CA LYS A 54 7.69 7.47 -5.64
C LYS A 54 7.01 8.77 -5.24
N TYR A 55 6.52 8.86 -4.00
CA TYR A 55 5.77 10.02 -3.50
C TYR A 55 6.61 10.95 -2.62
N GLY A 56 7.84 10.57 -2.27
CA GLY A 56 8.68 11.31 -1.34
C GLY A 56 8.08 11.42 0.06
N VAL A 57 7.21 10.48 0.43
CA VAL A 57 6.56 10.42 1.74
C VAL A 57 7.33 9.47 2.66
N LYS A 58 7.08 9.56 3.97
CA LYS A 58 7.50 8.52 4.91
C LYS A 58 6.28 7.80 5.45
N ILE A 59 6.24 6.48 5.32
CA ILE A 59 5.21 5.64 5.90
C ILE A 59 5.80 5.07 7.19
N PRO A 60 5.32 5.50 8.37
CA PRO A 60 5.84 5.00 9.63
C PRO A 60 5.46 3.53 9.82
N ASP A 61 6.35 2.73 10.42
CA ASP A 61 6.13 1.29 10.65
C ASP A 61 4.85 1.00 11.45
N GLU A 62 4.38 1.95 12.26
CA GLU A 62 3.13 1.88 13.03
C GLU A 62 1.88 1.91 12.13
N ASP A 63 1.90 2.68 11.02
CA ASP A 63 0.85 2.62 10.00
C ASP A 63 0.91 1.27 9.27
N LEU A 64 2.10 0.79 8.91
CA LEU A 64 2.25 -0.55 8.29
C LEU A 64 1.76 -1.68 9.20
N ALA A 65 2.05 -1.59 10.50
CA ALA A 65 1.57 -2.56 11.48
C ALA A 65 0.04 -2.48 11.69
N GLY A 66 -0.57 -1.32 11.44
CA GLY A 66 -2.01 -1.10 11.47
C GLY A 66 -2.76 -1.62 10.24
N LEU A 67 -2.06 -1.90 9.14
CA LEU A 67 -2.60 -2.50 7.91
C LEU A 67 -2.72 -4.04 8.01
N ARG A 68 -2.38 -4.61 9.17
CA ARG A 68 -2.51 -6.04 9.48
C ARG A 68 -3.96 -6.49 9.52
#